data_AF-A0A536VQ93-F1
#
_entry.id   AF-A0A536VQ93-F1
#
_cell.length_a   1.000
_cell.length_b   1.000
_cell.length_c   1.000
_cell.angle_alpha   90.00
_cell.angle_beta   90.00
_cell.angle_gamma   90.00
#
_symmetry.space_group_name_H-M   'P 1'
#
loop_
_entity.id
_entity.type
_entity.pdbx_description
1 polymer ?
#
loop_
_entity_poly.entity_id
_entity_poly.type
_entity_poly.pdbx_seq_one_letter_code
_entity_poly.pdbx_strand_id
1 'polypeptide(L)'
;GDATSITSLATTLPTALLQSGYSREFETEADDYAFQRLREIGLSPKAFAEIMLLLEKDRRKRSGEESKDYLSTHPATAKRIERALAAP
;
A
#
# COMPACT_ATOMS: atom_id res chain seq x y z
N GLY A 1 31.56 19.98 -12.94
CA GLY A 1 30.69 19.03 -13.63
C GLY A 1 29.44 18.80 -12.80
N ASP A 2 28.81 19.89 -12.36
CA ASP A 2 27.93 19.83 -11.18
C ASP A 2 26.49 20.13 -11.57
N ALA A 3 26.27 21.04 -12.52
CA ALA A 3 24.95 21.39 -13.06
C ALA A 3 24.15 20.17 -13.53
N THR A 4 24.79 19.25 -14.25
CA THR A 4 24.13 18.05 -14.77
C THR A 4 23.65 17.11 -13.65
N SER A 5 24.42 16.99 -12.56
CA SER A 5 24.07 16.16 -11.41
C SER A 5 22.92 16.75 -10.59
N ILE A 6 22.91 18.07 -10.34
CA ILE A 6 21.79 18.76 -9.65
C ILE A 6 20.52 18.73 -10.51
N THR A 7 20.62 18.87 -11.83
CA THR A 7 19.46 18.76 -12.74
C THR A 7 18.92 17.33 -12.78
N SER A 8 19.77 16.30 -12.80
CA SER A 8 19.33 14.90 -12.69
C SER A 8 18.65 14.61 -11.36
N LEU A 9 19.20 15.12 -10.25
CA LEU A 9 18.58 14.94 -8.93
C LEU A 9 17.22 15.64 -8.84
N ALA A 10 17.13 16.89 -9.33
CA ALA A 10 15.88 17.67 -9.31
C ALA A 10 14.78 17.07 -10.21
N THR A 11 15.15 16.37 -11.28
CA THR A 11 14.19 15.70 -12.19
C THR A 11 13.75 14.34 -11.68
N THR A 12 14.59 13.64 -10.90
CA THR A 12 14.29 12.30 -10.38
C THR A 12 13.68 12.32 -8.98
N LEU A 13 13.96 13.33 -8.15
CA LEU A 13 13.40 13.46 -6.79
C LEU A 13 11.87 13.42 -6.79
N PRO A 14 11.16 14.20 -7.64
CA PRO A 14 9.70 14.20 -7.63
C PRO A 14 9.13 12.82 -7.94
N THR A 15 9.68 12.13 -8.93
CA THR A 15 9.28 10.75 -9.29
C THR A 15 9.59 9.77 -8.17
N ALA A 16 10.77 9.86 -7.56
CA ALA A 16 11.16 8.99 -6.45
C ALA A 16 10.32 9.24 -5.18
N LEU A 17 9.95 10.49 -4.89
CA LEU A 17 9.07 10.87 -3.76
C LEU A 17 7.63 10.41 -3.99
N LEU A 18 7.12 10.55 -5.22
CA LEU A 18 5.84 9.97 -5.64
C LEU A 18 5.85 8.44 -5.51
N GLN A 19 7.00 7.80 -5.75
CA GLN A 19 7.16 6.35 -5.63
C GLN A 19 7.42 5.85 -4.20
N SER A 20 7.99 6.66 -3.28
CA SER A 20 8.53 6.15 -2.00
C SER A 20 7.91 6.71 -0.72
N GLY A 21 7.48 7.98 -0.68
CA GLY A 21 7.21 8.70 0.57
C GLY A 21 5.72 8.91 0.87
N TYR A 22 4.98 9.44 -0.11
CA TYR A 22 3.56 9.77 0.08
C TYR A 22 2.66 8.52 0.25
N SER A 23 3.01 7.40 -0.37
CA SER A 23 2.17 6.18 -0.33
C SER A 23 2.19 5.47 1.03
N ARG A 24 3.31 5.41 1.76
CA ARG A 24 3.39 4.59 2.99
C ARG A 24 2.65 5.20 4.17
N GLU A 25 2.77 6.50 4.35
CA GLU A 25 2.04 7.25 5.38
C GLU A 25 0.54 7.23 5.08
N PHE A 26 0.15 7.39 3.81
CA PHE A 26 -1.24 7.27 3.38
C PHE A 26 -1.81 5.85 3.50
N GLU A 27 -1.06 4.79 3.16
CA GLU A 27 -1.50 3.43 3.48
C GLU A 27 -1.69 3.29 4.99
N THR A 28 -0.81 3.89 5.79
CA THR A 28 -0.85 3.77 7.25
C THR A 28 -2.13 4.40 7.81
N GLU A 29 -2.45 5.62 7.38
CA GLU A 29 -3.66 6.36 7.76
C GLU A 29 -4.94 5.70 7.23
N ALA A 30 -4.92 5.23 5.98
CA ALA A 30 -6.05 4.51 5.39
C ALA A 30 -6.33 3.19 6.12
N ASP A 31 -5.29 2.44 6.50
CA ASP A 31 -5.42 1.23 7.31
C ASP A 31 -6.01 1.54 8.69
N ASP A 32 -5.57 2.61 9.37
CA ASP A 32 -6.09 3.00 10.68
C ASP A 32 -7.57 3.38 10.61
N TYR A 33 -7.96 4.14 9.58
CA TYR A 33 -9.36 4.43 9.28
C TYR A 33 -10.16 3.15 9.05
N ALA A 34 -9.63 2.21 8.26
CA ALA A 34 -10.30 0.94 7.99
C ALA A 34 -10.48 0.11 9.26
N PHE A 35 -9.46 0.03 10.14
CA PHE A 35 -9.55 -0.70 11.40
C PHE A 35 -10.59 -0.08 12.33
N GLN A 36 -10.62 1.25 12.42
CA GLN A 36 -11.65 1.94 13.19
C GLN A 36 -13.04 1.65 12.64
N ARG A 37 -13.22 1.78 11.33
CA ARG A 37 -14.54 1.57 10.71
C ARG A 37 -15.03 0.14 10.88
N LEU A 38 -14.14 -0.86 10.74
CA LEU A 38 -14.46 -2.26 10.98
C LEU A 38 -14.97 -2.47 12.41
N ARG A 39 -14.27 -1.91 13.41
CA ARG A 39 -14.73 -1.99 14.81
C ARG A 39 -16.10 -1.33 15.02
N GLU A 40 -16.32 -0.15 14.44
CA GLU A 40 -17.59 0.58 14.56
C GLU A 40 -18.79 -0.21 14.03
N ILE A 41 -18.58 -1.09 13.05
CA ILE A 41 -19.61 -1.97 12.49
C ILE A 41 -19.60 -3.39 13.08
N GLY A 42 -18.81 -3.64 14.13
CA GLY A 42 -18.76 -4.93 14.83
C GLY A 42 -17.92 -6.01 14.11
N LEU A 43 -17.05 -5.62 13.18
CA LEU A 43 -16.11 -6.52 12.51
C LEU A 43 -14.70 -6.37 13.08
N SER A 44 -13.96 -7.49 13.16
CA SER A 44 -12.57 -7.48 13.58
C SER A 44 -11.68 -6.87 12.49
N PRO A 45 -10.66 -6.05 12.84
CA PRO A 45 -9.61 -5.65 11.92
C PRO A 45 -8.93 -6.82 11.19
N LYS A 46 -8.98 -8.04 11.73
CA LYS A 46 -8.50 -9.25 11.05
C LYS A 46 -9.17 -9.51 9.70
N ALA A 47 -10.42 -9.06 9.49
CA ALA A 47 -11.08 -9.13 8.19
C ALA A 47 -10.32 -8.34 7.10
N PHE A 48 -9.61 -7.26 7.48
CA PHE A 48 -8.72 -6.54 6.59
C PHE A 48 -7.51 -7.39 6.16
N ALA A 49 -6.90 -8.13 7.10
CA ALA A 49 -5.81 -9.04 6.77
C ALA A 49 -6.28 -10.14 5.80
N GLU A 50 -7.48 -10.67 6.01
CA GLU A 50 -8.07 -11.71 5.15
C GLU A 50 -8.27 -11.22 3.71
N ILE A 51 -8.86 -10.03 3.51
CA ILE A 51 -9.06 -9.49 2.16
C ILE A 51 -7.73 -9.17 1.49
N MET A 52 -6.73 -8.66 2.22
CA MET A 52 -5.39 -8.40 1.69
C MET A 52 -4.71 -9.67 1.17
N LEU A 53 -4.79 -10.77 1.94
CA LEU A 53 -4.28 -12.08 1.53
C LEU A 53 -5.02 -12.63 0.31
N LEU A 54 -6.35 -12.44 0.25
CA LEU A 54 -7.16 -12.88 -0.88
C LEU A 54 -6.79 -12.14 -2.18
N LEU A 55 -6.67 -10.81 -2.11
CA LEU A 55 -6.25 -9.97 -3.23
C LEU A 55 -4.84 -10.35 -3.71
N GLU A 56 -3.93 -10.63 -2.78
CA GLU A 56 -2.57 -11.04 -3.13
C GLU A 56 -2.55 -12.40 -3.84
N LYS A 57 -3.32 -13.36 -3.35
CA LYS A 57 -3.48 -14.68 -3.96
C LYS A 57 -4.07 -14.58 -5.36
N ASP A 58 -5.05 -13.71 -5.53
CA ASP A 58 -5.72 -13.50 -6.80
C ASP A 58 -4.79 -12.83 -7.84
N ARG A 59 -4.02 -11.82 -7.43
CA ARG A 59 -2.97 -11.20 -8.27
C ARG A 59 -1.95 -12.23 -8.76
N ARG A 60 -1.49 -13.14 -7.89
CA ARG A 60 -0.54 -14.21 -8.28
C ARG A 60 -1.13 -15.20 -9.29
N LYS A 61 -2.45 -15.39 -9.32
CA LYS A 61 -3.12 -16.25 -10.30
C LYS A 61 -3.30 -15.58 -11.66
N ARG A 62 -3.41 -14.24 -11.68
CA ARG A 62 -3.63 -13.41 -12.88
C ARG A 62 -2.34 -12.91 -13.54
N SER A 63 -1.18 -13.43 -13.14
CA SER A 63 0.12 -13.03 -13.68
C SER A 63 0.21 -13.31 -15.19
N GLY A 64 -0.11 -12.30 -16.00
CA GLY A 64 -0.16 -12.36 -17.47
C GLY A 64 -1.01 -11.26 -18.11
N GLU A 65 -1.99 -10.70 -17.39
CA GLU A 65 -2.79 -9.56 -17.86
C GLU A 65 -2.39 -8.27 -17.13
N GLU A 66 -2.16 -7.18 -17.87
CA GLU A 66 -2.05 -5.82 -17.33
C GLU A 66 -3.42 -5.33 -16.83
N SER A 67 -3.92 -5.95 -15.76
CA SER A 67 -5.02 -5.39 -15.01
C SER A 67 -4.49 -4.23 -14.18
N LYS A 68 -5.12 -3.07 -14.28
CA LYS A 68 -5.00 -1.93 -13.35
C LYS A 68 -5.53 -2.34 -11.96
N ASP A 69 -4.87 -3.30 -11.34
CA ASP A 69 -5.27 -3.89 -10.08
C ASP A 69 -5.03 -2.92 -8.96
N TYR A 70 -5.94 -2.91 -7.98
CA TYR A 70 -5.82 -2.13 -6.74
C TYR A 70 -4.45 -2.29 -6.07
N LEU A 71 -3.83 -3.47 -6.18
CA LEU A 71 -2.52 -3.77 -5.59
C LEU A 71 -1.31 -3.18 -6.34
N SER A 72 -1.52 -2.55 -7.49
CA SER A 72 -0.47 -1.83 -8.24
C SER A 72 -0.14 -0.49 -7.58
N THR A 73 -1.15 0.19 -7.03
CA THR A 73 -1.00 1.46 -6.30
C THR A 73 -1.05 1.28 -4.78
N HIS A 74 -1.72 0.24 -4.28
CA HIS A 74 -1.84 -0.07 -2.86
C HIS A 74 -1.32 -1.49 -2.55
N PRO A 75 0.00 -1.69 -2.44
CA PRO A 75 0.55 -3.02 -2.21
C PRO A 75 0.02 -3.66 -0.92
N ALA A 76 -0.47 -4.89 -1.01
CA ALA A 76 -0.81 -5.74 0.14
C ALA A 76 0.47 -6.25 0.82
N THR A 77 1.17 -5.37 1.54
CA THR A 77 2.44 -5.72 2.18
C THR A 77 2.23 -6.52 3.48
N ALA A 78 3.21 -7.35 3.84
CA ALA A 78 3.22 -8.07 5.12
C ALA A 78 3.00 -7.13 6.32
N LYS A 79 3.61 -5.93 6.30
CA LYS A 79 3.45 -4.93 7.36
C LYS A 79 1.99 -4.54 7.61
N ARG A 80 1.18 -4.38 6.55
CA ARG A 80 -0.24 -4.01 6.67
C ARG A 80 -1.07 -5.15 7.27
N ILE A 81 -0.77 -6.38 6.86
CA ILE A 81 -1.39 -7.60 7.38
C ILE A 81 -1.06 -7.76 8.87
N GLU A 82 0.21 -7.60 9.26
CA GLU A 82 0.64 -7.68 10.65
C GLU A 82 -0.05 -6.62 11.53
N ARG A 83 -0.16 -5.37 11.04
CA ARG A 83 -0.90 -4.31 11.75
C ARG A 83 -2.37 -4.68 11.97
N ALA A 84 -3.03 -5.21 10.95
CA ALA A 84 -4.42 -5.64 11.05
C ALA A 84 -4.61 -6.81 12.03
N LEU A 85 -3.65 -7.73 12.11
CA LEU A 85 -3.67 -8.84 13.06
C LEU A 85 -3.37 -8.41 14.51
N ALA A 86 -2.56 -7.37 14.69
CA ALA A 86 -2.22 -6.80 16.00
C ALA A 86 -3.22 -5.73 16.48
N ALA A 87 -4.09 -5.24 15.60
CA ALA A 87 -5.11 -4.26 15.95
C ALA A 87 -6.17 -4.87 16.90
N PRO A 88 -6.56 -4.12 17.95
CA PRO A 88 -7.56 -4.56 18.92
C PRO A 88 -8.96 -4.67 18.30
#